data_AF-A0A250KHX4-F1
#
_entry.id   AF-A0A250KHX4-F1
#
_cell.length_a   1.000
_cell.length_b   1.000
_cell.length_c   1.000
_cell.angle_alpha   90.00
_cell.angle_beta   90.00
_cell.angle_gamma   90.00
#
_symmetry.space_group_name_H-M   'P 1'
#
loop_
_entity.id
_entity.type
_entity.pdbx_description
1 polymer ?
#
loop_
_entity_poly.entity_id
_entity_poly.type
_entity_poly.pdbx_seq_one_letter_code
_entity_poly.pdbx_strand_id
1 'polypeptide(L)'
;MKTFSIIKLTNLSPIHIGMGREATDCSAHTLHSDTLSAALAAMRVQIKGPKEIKEFINSFSISSAFPFWENHLFLPKPQGRLQVRIREKEESLTRKILKGVQYIESSLWSQLIKGEVIYVDQNQIHKNLLYGSMNNGSFPIISRSQVNERVSVSREKGKDAEPFFFEWDFYHNKAGLYVLTDAKKELLKELYELFTILGEQGIGTDRNIGGGKFNVEYGGTLELGETKENSNGQLLLSLYIPTEEELPKLNLKNSLYSILPRGGFMAGSCNEKNRHLHKKNIYMFNVGSYFITKEQLQGKVVDLQPTWNSNEMHPVYRSGLPLSVPIKILNYE
;
A
#
# COMPACT_ATOMS: atom_id res chain seq x y z
N MET A 1 -5.02 12.50 17.81
CA MET A 1 -3.81 12.31 16.98
C MET A 1 -3.19 10.96 17.31
N LYS A 2 -2.49 10.34 16.35
CA LYS A 2 -1.76 9.08 16.51
C LYS A 2 -0.35 9.26 15.95
N THR A 3 0.65 8.76 16.68
CA THR A 3 2.06 8.79 16.28
C THR A 3 2.43 7.45 15.67
N PHE A 4 3.03 7.46 14.49
CA PHE A 4 3.48 6.27 13.76
C PHE A 4 4.98 6.32 13.52
N SER A 5 5.64 5.15 13.54
CA SER A 5 7.03 5.02 13.10
C SER A 5 7.09 4.90 11.59
N ILE A 6 8.10 5.52 10.97
CA ILE A 6 8.31 5.48 9.51
C ILE A 6 9.46 4.52 9.19
N ILE A 7 9.21 3.60 8.25
CA ILE A 7 10.25 2.78 7.62
C ILE A 7 10.31 3.19 6.14
N LYS A 8 11.44 3.75 5.71
CA LYS A 8 11.67 4.15 4.30
C LYS A 8 12.36 3.01 3.53
N LEU A 9 11.88 2.78 2.33
CA LEU A 9 12.46 1.92 1.30
C LEU A 9 13.14 2.84 0.29
N THR A 10 14.47 2.88 0.30
CA THR A 10 15.29 3.78 -0.55
C THR A 10 16.08 2.97 -1.57
N ASN A 11 16.63 3.64 -2.59
CA ASN A 11 17.41 2.99 -3.65
C ASN A 11 16.71 1.77 -4.27
N LEU A 12 15.40 1.89 -4.54
CA LEU A 12 14.64 0.78 -5.12
C LEU A 12 15.20 0.44 -6.50
N SER A 13 15.54 -0.83 -6.69
CA SER A 13 15.65 -1.38 -8.03
C SER A 13 14.27 -1.36 -8.71
N PRO A 14 14.20 -1.57 -10.03
CA PRO A 14 12.91 -1.59 -10.73
C PRO A 14 11.99 -2.64 -10.09
N ILE A 15 10.72 -2.30 -9.93
CA ILE A 15 9.71 -3.18 -9.31
C ILE A 15 8.59 -3.46 -10.31
N HIS A 16 8.10 -4.70 -10.30
CA HIS A 16 6.85 -5.07 -10.94
C HIS A 16 5.95 -5.71 -9.88
N ILE A 17 4.77 -5.13 -9.70
CA ILE A 17 3.79 -5.63 -8.74
C ILE A 17 2.68 -6.33 -9.51
N GLY A 18 2.67 -7.66 -9.46
CA GLY A 18 1.65 -8.44 -10.16
C GLY A 18 0.23 -8.11 -9.67
N MET A 19 -0.70 -7.97 -10.62
CA MET A 19 -2.11 -7.67 -10.35
C MET A 19 -2.94 -8.88 -9.88
N GLY A 20 -2.28 -10.00 -9.56
CA GLY A 20 -2.94 -11.27 -9.22
C GLY A 20 -3.65 -11.94 -10.40
N ARG A 21 -3.31 -11.52 -11.63
CA ARG A 21 -3.74 -12.08 -12.92
C ARG A 21 -2.49 -12.47 -13.71
N GLU A 22 -2.67 -13.22 -14.79
CA GLU A 22 -1.57 -13.64 -15.69
C GLU A 22 -0.98 -12.49 -16.53
N ALA A 23 -1.66 -11.34 -16.58
CA ALA A 23 -1.18 -10.15 -17.27
C ALA A 23 0.06 -9.55 -16.59
N THR A 24 1.18 -9.48 -17.32
CA THR A 24 2.46 -8.88 -16.88
C THR A 24 2.78 -7.56 -17.57
N ASP A 25 1.96 -7.16 -18.54
CA ASP A 25 2.05 -5.91 -19.29
C ASP A 25 1.59 -4.70 -18.46
N CYS A 26 0.96 -4.94 -17.31
CA CYS A 26 0.52 -3.92 -16.36
C CYS A 26 1.04 -4.21 -14.95
N SER A 27 1.69 -3.24 -14.32
CA SER A 27 2.10 -3.28 -12.91
C SER A 27 1.06 -2.62 -12.00
N ALA A 28 0.83 -3.19 -10.82
CA ALA A 28 0.07 -2.49 -9.79
C ALA A 28 0.89 -1.29 -9.28
N HIS A 29 0.33 -0.09 -9.34
CA HIS A 29 1.04 1.11 -8.90
C HIS A 29 1.15 1.28 -7.38
N THR A 30 0.54 0.39 -6.59
CA THR A 30 0.56 0.49 -5.12
C THR A 30 0.92 -0.84 -4.48
N LEU A 31 1.95 -0.79 -3.63
CA LEU A 31 2.33 -1.90 -2.78
C LEU A 31 1.49 -1.89 -1.50
N HIS A 32 0.50 -2.76 -1.44
CA HIS A 32 -0.47 -2.79 -0.34
C HIS A 32 0.05 -3.48 0.93
N SER A 33 -0.53 -3.09 2.06
CA SER A 33 -0.20 -3.61 3.41
C SER A 33 -0.31 -5.12 3.50
N ASP A 34 -1.30 -5.71 2.82
CA ASP A 34 -1.55 -7.15 2.83
C ASP A 34 -0.42 -7.96 2.18
N THR A 35 0.21 -7.42 1.15
CA THR A 35 1.38 -7.99 0.47
C THR A 35 2.63 -7.82 1.34
N LEU A 36 2.81 -6.63 1.92
CA LEU A 36 3.93 -6.34 2.81
C LEU A 36 3.91 -7.24 4.06
N SER A 37 2.77 -7.33 4.76
CA SER A 37 2.63 -8.18 5.96
C SER A 37 2.89 -9.65 5.63
N ALA A 38 2.40 -10.13 4.48
CA ALA A 38 2.67 -11.50 4.03
C ALA A 38 4.15 -11.72 3.67
N ALA A 39 4.81 -10.73 3.06
CA ALA A 39 6.23 -10.81 2.74
C ALA A 39 7.09 -10.84 4.02
N LEU A 40 6.80 -9.99 5.00
CA LEU A 40 7.49 -9.99 6.30
C LEU A 40 7.26 -11.30 7.06
N ALA A 41 6.03 -11.82 7.06
CA ALA A 41 5.72 -13.13 7.62
C ALA A 41 6.55 -14.23 6.93
N ALA A 42 6.64 -14.22 5.60
CA ALA A 42 7.47 -15.18 4.86
C ALA A 42 8.96 -15.07 5.22
N MET A 43 9.51 -13.85 5.34
CA MET A 43 10.90 -13.65 5.79
C MET A 43 11.11 -14.19 7.21
N ARG A 44 10.18 -13.92 8.12
CA ARG A 44 10.25 -14.44 9.49
C ARG A 44 10.23 -15.97 9.52
N VAL A 45 9.42 -16.61 8.68
CA VAL A 45 9.38 -18.08 8.55
C VAL A 45 10.73 -18.64 8.11
N GLN A 46 11.42 -17.97 7.19
CA GLN A 46 12.75 -18.40 6.73
C GLN A 46 13.81 -18.34 7.84
N ILE A 47 13.68 -17.39 8.78
CA ILE A 47 14.67 -17.15 9.84
C ILE A 47 14.34 -17.95 11.11
N LYS A 48 13.08 -17.95 11.53
CA LYS A 48 12.62 -18.49 12.83
C LYS A 48 11.75 -19.74 12.70
N GLY A 49 11.43 -20.18 11.48
CA GLY A 49 10.52 -21.28 11.21
C GLY A 49 9.03 -20.87 11.25
N PRO A 50 8.12 -21.80 10.91
CA PRO A 50 6.69 -21.51 10.73
C PRO A 50 5.88 -21.41 12.03
N LYS A 51 6.50 -21.68 13.19
CA LYS A 51 5.82 -21.61 14.48
C LYS A 51 5.38 -20.16 14.77
N GLU A 52 4.19 -20.04 15.36
CA GLU A 52 3.61 -18.78 15.83
C GLU A 52 3.40 -17.71 14.73
N ILE A 53 3.31 -18.13 13.47
CA ILE A 53 3.23 -17.17 12.36
C ILE A 53 1.89 -16.42 12.35
N LYS A 54 0.82 -17.05 12.84
CA LYS A 54 -0.50 -16.40 12.96
C LYS A 54 -0.46 -15.33 14.04
N GLU A 55 0.16 -15.60 15.17
CA GLU A 55 0.37 -14.68 16.28
C GLU A 55 1.23 -13.49 15.81
N PHE A 56 2.31 -13.77 15.08
CA PHE A 56 3.17 -12.74 14.51
C PHE A 56 2.41 -11.81 13.55
N ILE A 57 1.69 -12.33 12.57
CA ILE A 57 0.96 -11.46 11.62
C ILE A 57 -0.19 -10.69 12.29
N ASN A 58 -0.68 -11.16 13.44
CA ASN A 58 -1.68 -10.45 14.25
C ASN A 58 -1.06 -9.42 15.22
N SER A 59 0.26 -9.40 15.40
CA SER A 59 0.90 -8.54 16.40
C SER A 59 1.19 -7.11 15.92
N PHE A 60 1.10 -6.85 14.61
CA PHE A 60 1.42 -5.55 14.03
C PHE A 60 0.45 -5.12 12.93
N SER A 61 0.30 -3.80 12.80
CA SER A 61 -0.33 -3.15 11.64
C SER A 61 0.69 -2.32 10.88
N ILE A 62 0.60 -2.34 9.56
CA ILE A 62 1.38 -1.50 8.66
C ILE A 62 0.47 -0.83 7.63
N SER A 63 0.80 0.39 7.23
CA SER A 63 0.15 1.04 6.09
C SER A 63 0.47 0.32 4.78
N SER A 64 -0.27 0.63 3.72
CA SER A 64 0.27 0.44 2.37
C SER A 64 1.48 1.35 2.17
N ALA A 65 2.32 1.02 1.20
CA ALA A 65 3.49 1.83 0.89
C ALA A 65 3.06 3.11 0.17
N PHE A 66 3.60 4.24 0.61
CA PHE A 66 3.34 5.54 0.04
C PHE A 66 4.63 6.16 -0.51
N PRO A 67 4.54 7.01 -1.54
CA PRO A 67 5.72 7.58 -2.13
C PRO A 67 6.30 8.71 -1.25
N PHE A 68 7.62 8.88 -1.31
CA PHE A 68 8.29 10.08 -0.80
C PHE A 68 9.24 10.65 -1.86
N TRP A 69 9.55 11.94 -1.71
CA TRP A 69 10.61 12.63 -2.45
C TRP A 69 11.50 13.38 -1.46
N GLU A 70 12.76 12.97 -1.33
CA GLU A 70 13.69 13.47 -0.32
C GLU A 70 13.05 13.45 1.08
N ASN A 71 12.65 14.61 1.60
CA ASN A 71 12.01 14.78 2.91
C ASN A 71 10.48 14.94 2.83
N HIS A 72 9.91 15.07 1.63
CA HIS A 72 8.47 15.21 1.43
C HIS A 72 7.81 13.83 1.44
N LEU A 73 6.97 13.59 2.44
CA LEU A 73 6.15 12.38 2.56
C LEU A 73 4.78 12.65 1.94
N PHE A 74 4.32 11.75 1.08
CA PHE A 74 2.98 11.83 0.50
C PHE A 74 2.06 10.79 1.11
N LEU A 75 0.81 11.16 1.35
CA LEU A 75 -0.23 10.32 1.93
C LEU A 75 -1.36 10.10 0.93
N PRO A 76 -2.10 8.99 1.04
CA PRO A 76 -3.14 8.65 0.08
C PRO A 76 -4.27 9.67 0.12
N LYS A 77 -4.74 10.07 -1.06
CA LYS A 77 -5.93 10.90 -1.21
C LYS A 77 -7.15 10.21 -0.56
N PRO A 78 -7.87 10.90 0.34
CA PRO A 78 -9.15 10.40 0.84
C PRO A 78 -10.18 10.20 -0.27
N GLN A 79 -11.02 9.18 -0.14
CA GLN A 79 -12.12 8.94 -1.06
C GLN A 79 -13.12 10.09 -1.03
N GLY A 80 -13.77 10.35 -2.16
CA GLY A 80 -14.76 11.41 -2.29
C GLY A 80 -14.19 12.77 -2.70
N ARG A 81 -14.96 13.82 -2.38
CA ARG A 81 -14.61 15.20 -2.73
C ARG A 81 -13.53 15.69 -1.76
N LEU A 82 -12.54 16.41 -2.30
CA LEU A 82 -11.50 17.05 -1.52
C LEU A 82 -11.86 18.52 -1.30
N GLN A 83 -11.52 19.04 -0.12
CA GLN A 83 -11.64 20.45 0.22
C GLN A 83 -10.42 21.25 -0.26
N VAL A 84 -10.10 21.10 -1.54
CA VAL A 84 -9.00 21.81 -2.19
C VAL A 84 -9.58 22.74 -3.24
N ARG A 85 -9.20 24.01 -3.20
CA ARG A 85 -9.53 25.04 -4.18
C ARG A 85 -8.25 25.44 -4.91
N ILE A 86 -8.28 25.45 -6.23
CA ILE A 86 -7.16 25.96 -7.02
C ILE A 86 -7.40 27.45 -7.25
N ARG A 87 -6.41 28.30 -6.94
CA ARG A 87 -6.52 29.74 -7.16
C ARG A 87 -6.81 30.04 -8.63
N GLU A 88 -7.63 31.06 -8.86
CA GLU A 88 -8.01 31.55 -10.20
C GLU A 88 -8.71 30.50 -11.09
N LYS A 89 -9.26 29.44 -10.49
CA LYS A 89 -10.00 28.39 -11.21
C LYS A 89 -11.36 28.13 -10.61
N GLU A 90 -12.31 27.92 -11.51
CA GLU A 90 -13.65 27.47 -11.14
C GLU A 90 -13.63 26.09 -10.47
N GLU A 91 -14.67 25.83 -9.68
CA GLU A 91 -14.79 24.61 -8.91
C GLU A 91 -14.89 23.34 -9.79
N SER A 92 -15.58 23.43 -10.93
CA SER A 92 -15.77 22.33 -11.88
C SER A 92 -14.42 21.86 -12.46
N LEU A 93 -13.57 22.81 -12.86
CA LEU A 93 -12.25 22.54 -13.41
C LEU A 93 -11.30 22.00 -12.34
N THR A 94 -11.37 22.57 -11.13
CA THR A 94 -10.62 22.09 -9.96
C THR A 94 -10.93 20.62 -9.69
N ARG A 95 -12.22 20.24 -9.66
CA ARG A 95 -12.65 18.85 -9.48
C ARG A 95 -12.08 17.92 -10.54
N LYS A 96 -12.06 18.33 -11.81
CA LYS A 96 -11.50 17.52 -12.91
C LYS A 96 -10.01 17.26 -12.72
N ILE A 97 -9.24 18.28 -12.34
CA ILE A 97 -7.79 18.17 -12.11
C ILE A 97 -7.51 17.25 -10.92
N LEU A 98 -8.22 17.42 -9.81
CA LEU A 98 -8.02 16.63 -8.59
C LEU A 98 -8.43 15.14 -8.71
N LYS A 99 -9.15 14.74 -9.78
CA LYS A 99 -9.40 13.32 -10.05
C LYS A 99 -8.12 12.54 -10.29
N GLY A 100 -7.12 13.15 -10.96
CA GLY A 100 -5.84 12.51 -11.28
C GLY A 100 -4.88 12.44 -10.09
N VAL A 101 -5.07 13.26 -9.06
CA VAL A 101 -4.28 13.19 -7.82
C VAL A 101 -4.58 11.88 -7.10
N GLN A 102 -3.54 11.21 -6.63
CA GLN A 102 -3.57 9.99 -5.84
C GLN A 102 -2.90 10.17 -4.48
N TYR A 103 -1.86 11.01 -4.41
CA TYR A 103 -1.16 11.30 -3.15
C TYR A 103 -1.00 12.79 -2.91
N ILE A 104 -1.00 13.18 -1.64
CA ILE A 104 -0.98 14.57 -1.18
C ILE A 104 0.13 14.69 -0.14
N GLU A 105 0.98 15.72 -0.24
CA GLU A 105 2.04 15.97 0.72
C GLU A 105 1.47 16.09 2.15
N SER A 106 2.19 15.52 3.11
CA SER A 106 1.75 15.36 4.50
C SER A 106 1.29 16.66 5.18
N SER A 107 1.90 17.80 4.82
CA SER A 107 1.56 19.13 5.31
C SER A 107 0.13 19.54 4.93
N LEU A 108 -0.23 19.40 3.64
CA LEU A 108 -1.59 19.66 3.16
C LEU A 108 -2.55 18.57 3.60
N TRP A 109 -2.12 17.31 3.55
CA TRP A 109 -2.96 16.20 3.93
C TRP A 109 -3.44 16.33 5.38
N SER A 110 -2.57 16.77 6.28
CA SER A 110 -2.88 17.03 7.69
C SER A 110 -3.95 18.10 7.89
N GLN A 111 -4.01 19.12 7.02
CA GLN A 111 -5.05 20.14 7.05
C GLN A 111 -6.38 19.58 6.51
N LEU A 112 -6.34 18.83 5.40
CA LEU A 112 -7.54 18.25 4.78
C LEU A 112 -8.30 17.33 5.73
N ILE A 113 -7.59 16.44 6.44
CA ILE A 113 -8.22 15.47 7.32
C ILE A 113 -8.80 16.10 8.60
N LYS A 114 -8.47 17.35 8.90
CA LYS A 114 -9.09 18.17 9.96
C LYS A 114 -10.30 18.96 9.47
N GLY A 115 -10.68 18.77 8.20
CA GLY A 115 -11.80 19.44 7.57
C GLY A 115 -11.50 20.87 7.13
N GLU A 116 -10.23 21.26 7.01
CA GLU A 116 -9.84 22.59 6.54
C GLU A 116 -9.96 22.70 5.01
N VAL A 117 -10.26 23.91 4.53
CA VAL A 117 -10.25 24.23 3.09
C VAL A 117 -8.87 24.72 2.70
N ILE A 118 -8.24 24.03 1.75
CA ILE A 118 -6.89 24.36 1.29
C ILE A 118 -6.96 25.10 -0.03
N TYR A 119 -6.16 26.16 -0.14
CA TYR A 119 -5.96 26.91 -1.37
C TYR A 119 -4.58 26.59 -1.93
N VAL A 120 -4.54 26.11 -3.17
CA VAL A 120 -3.29 25.76 -3.86
C VAL A 120 -3.22 26.43 -5.23
N ASP A 121 -2.03 26.61 -5.73
CA ASP A 121 -1.77 27.02 -7.10
C ASP A 121 -1.74 25.80 -8.03
N GLN A 122 -2.06 25.97 -9.32
CA GLN A 122 -2.09 24.84 -10.26
C GLN A 122 -0.73 24.15 -10.38
N ASN A 123 0.36 24.92 -10.26
CA ASN A 123 1.71 24.40 -10.30
C ASN A 123 1.97 23.39 -9.16
N GLN A 124 1.29 23.46 -8.02
CA GLN A 124 1.44 22.50 -6.93
C GLN A 124 0.92 21.10 -7.27
N ILE A 125 0.24 20.92 -8.40
CA ILE A 125 -0.27 19.63 -8.86
C ILE A 125 0.62 19.12 -9.99
N HIS A 126 1.32 18.01 -9.73
CA HIS A 126 2.15 17.36 -10.73
C HIS A 126 1.80 15.88 -10.87
N LYS A 127 1.32 15.50 -12.06
CA LYS A 127 0.81 14.14 -12.35
C LYS A 127 -0.23 13.70 -11.30
N ASN A 128 0.13 12.73 -10.46
CA ASN A 128 -0.71 12.15 -9.43
C ASN A 128 -0.40 12.68 -8.01
N LEU A 129 0.41 13.73 -7.88
CA LEU A 129 0.88 14.29 -6.62
C LEU A 129 0.40 15.72 -6.43
N LEU A 130 0.03 16.07 -5.20
CA LEU A 130 -0.26 17.43 -4.74
C LEU A 130 0.77 17.85 -3.68
N TYR A 131 1.53 18.92 -3.95
CA TYR A 131 2.61 19.44 -3.11
C TYR A 131 2.14 20.60 -2.23
N GLY A 132 2.69 20.72 -1.02
CA GLY A 132 2.38 21.77 -0.05
C GLY A 132 3.09 23.08 -0.30
N SER A 133 4.33 23.05 -0.78
CA SER A 133 5.07 24.23 -1.17
C SER A 133 5.99 23.93 -2.35
N MET A 134 6.18 24.94 -3.20
CA MET A 134 7.14 24.86 -4.30
C MET A 134 8.46 25.47 -3.80
N ASN A 135 9.50 24.64 -3.63
CA ASN A 135 10.85 25.16 -3.75
C ASN A 135 11.07 25.45 -5.25
N ASN A 136 11.75 26.55 -5.60
CA ASN A 136 11.98 27.09 -6.96
C ASN A 136 12.66 26.12 -7.97
N GLY A 137 12.18 24.89 -8.10
CA GLY A 137 12.77 23.80 -8.86
C GLY A 137 11.73 22.97 -9.61
N SER A 138 12.23 22.02 -10.39
CA SER A 138 11.44 21.10 -11.22
C SER A 138 10.60 20.16 -10.37
N PHE A 139 9.37 19.89 -10.79
CA PHE A 139 8.54 18.86 -10.18
C PHE A 139 9.17 17.49 -10.33
N PRO A 140 9.34 16.75 -9.23
CA PRO A 140 9.99 15.48 -9.31
C PRO A 140 9.06 14.41 -9.87
N ILE A 141 9.64 13.57 -10.70
CA ILE A 141 9.01 12.34 -11.18
C ILE A 141 9.50 11.23 -10.26
N ILE A 142 8.64 10.82 -9.32
CA ILE A 142 8.95 9.79 -8.30
C ILE A 142 9.31 8.46 -8.97
N SER A 143 8.49 8.04 -9.93
CA SER A 143 8.74 6.85 -10.72
C SER A 143 8.32 7.02 -12.18
N ARG A 144 8.88 6.18 -13.04
CA ARG A 144 8.47 6.03 -14.44
C ARG A 144 8.28 4.56 -14.76
N SER A 145 7.15 4.26 -15.35
CA SER A 145 6.86 2.95 -15.90
C SER A 145 7.48 2.81 -17.28
N GLN A 146 8.06 1.65 -17.55
CA GLN A 146 8.62 1.28 -18.84
C GLN A 146 8.16 -0.14 -19.20
N VAL A 147 7.46 -0.26 -20.33
CA VAL A 147 7.08 -1.55 -20.90
C VAL A 147 8.23 -2.06 -21.76
N ASN A 148 8.64 -3.29 -21.50
CA ASN A 148 9.69 -3.99 -22.23
C ASN A 148 9.10 -5.22 -22.94
N GLU A 149 9.68 -5.55 -24.08
CA GLU A 149 9.42 -6.80 -24.77
C GLU A 149 10.34 -7.90 -24.22
N ARG A 150 9.77 -9.07 -23.98
CA ARG A 150 10.47 -10.27 -23.55
C ARG A 150 10.01 -11.45 -24.38
N VAL A 151 10.77 -12.53 -24.33
CA VAL A 151 10.47 -13.74 -25.09
C VAL A 151 10.61 -14.97 -24.21
N SER A 152 9.60 -15.84 -24.26
CA SER A 152 9.66 -17.19 -23.72
C SER A 152 10.16 -18.11 -24.82
N VAL A 153 11.34 -18.71 -24.62
CA VAL A 153 11.93 -19.66 -25.60
C VAL A 153 11.75 -21.07 -25.08
N SER A 154 10.93 -21.87 -25.78
CA SER A 154 10.75 -23.28 -25.46
C SER A 154 12.05 -24.07 -25.66
N ARG A 155 12.30 -25.05 -24.78
CA ARG A 155 13.41 -26.01 -24.94
C ARG A 155 13.04 -27.18 -25.85
N GLU A 156 11.77 -27.34 -26.20
CA GLU A 156 11.32 -28.37 -27.13
C GLU A 156 11.64 -27.95 -28.58
N LYS A 157 12.22 -28.86 -29.36
CA LYS A 157 12.56 -28.61 -30.76
C LYS A 157 11.30 -28.31 -31.59
N GLY A 158 11.36 -27.27 -32.40
CA GLY A 158 10.30 -26.90 -33.34
C GLY A 158 9.12 -26.14 -32.73
N LYS A 159 9.19 -25.78 -31.43
CA LYS A 159 8.25 -24.81 -30.84
C LYS A 159 8.79 -23.39 -31.06
N ASP A 160 7.91 -22.51 -31.52
CA ASP A 160 8.22 -21.10 -31.70
C ASP A 160 8.41 -20.39 -30.35
N ALA A 161 9.16 -19.28 -30.40
CA ALA A 161 9.34 -18.43 -29.25
C ALA A 161 8.14 -17.50 -29.07
N GLU A 162 7.67 -17.33 -27.84
CA GLU A 162 6.47 -16.55 -27.53
C GLU A 162 6.85 -15.19 -26.94
N PRO A 163 6.68 -14.07 -27.67
CA PRO A 163 6.92 -12.74 -27.13
C PRO A 163 5.82 -12.33 -26.16
N PHE A 164 6.19 -11.59 -25.12
CA PHE A 164 5.27 -11.02 -24.15
C PHE A 164 5.79 -9.66 -23.65
N PHE A 165 4.87 -8.81 -23.19
CA PHE A 165 5.21 -7.51 -22.62
C PHE A 165 5.36 -7.59 -21.10
N PHE A 166 6.29 -6.81 -20.57
CA PHE A 166 6.56 -6.73 -19.15
C PHE A 166 6.84 -5.29 -18.72
N GLU A 167 6.03 -4.76 -17.80
CA GLU A 167 6.19 -3.41 -17.27
C GLU A 167 7.10 -3.38 -16.03
N TRP A 168 8.06 -2.45 -16.01
CA TRP A 168 8.86 -2.12 -14.83
C TRP A 168 8.58 -0.70 -14.36
N ASP A 169 8.44 -0.51 -13.05
CA ASP A 169 8.43 0.80 -12.41
C ASP A 169 9.82 1.15 -11.90
N PHE A 170 10.44 2.17 -12.48
CA PHE A 170 11.75 2.70 -12.09
C PHE A 170 11.58 3.89 -11.16
N TYR A 171 12.16 3.82 -9.96
CA TYR A 171 12.14 4.92 -9.00
C TYR A 171 13.36 5.83 -9.19
N HIS A 172 13.15 7.13 -8.99
CA HIS A 172 14.24 8.09 -8.94
C HIS A 172 15.08 7.86 -7.67
N ASN A 173 16.39 8.10 -7.70
CA ASN A 173 17.30 7.84 -6.57
C ASN A 173 16.96 8.65 -5.29
N LYS A 174 16.42 9.85 -5.45
CA LYS A 174 15.91 10.73 -4.38
C LYS A 174 14.50 10.38 -3.92
N ALA A 175 13.86 9.41 -4.57
CA ALA A 175 12.50 8.99 -4.29
C ALA A 175 12.48 7.56 -3.77
N GLY A 176 11.34 7.18 -3.23
CA GLY A 176 11.12 5.81 -2.84
C GLY A 176 9.74 5.61 -2.26
N LEU A 177 9.61 4.55 -1.49
CA LEU A 177 8.39 4.21 -0.79
C LEU A 177 8.64 4.26 0.71
N TYR A 178 7.61 4.52 1.51
CA TYR A 178 7.67 4.38 2.95
C TYR A 178 6.40 3.74 3.47
N VAL A 179 6.52 3.11 4.63
CA VAL A 179 5.38 2.54 5.36
C VAL A 179 5.33 3.15 6.75
N LEU A 180 4.11 3.18 7.30
CA LEU A 180 3.82 3.58 8.66
C LEU A 180 3.47 2.34 9.48
N THR A 181 3.88 2.32 10.73
CA THR A 181 3.48 1.28 11.69
C THR A 181 3.25 1.85 13.08
N ASP A 182 2.32 1.25 13.82
CA ASP A 182 2.09 1.51 15.24
C ASP A 182 2.87 0.55 16.15
N ALA A 183 3.69 -0.35 15.59
CA ALA A 183 4.58 -1.21 16.34
C ALA A 183 5.56 -0.41 17.20
N LYS A 184 5.85 -0.93 18.39
CA LYS A 184 6.73 -0.28 19.38
C LYS A 184 7.83 -1.24 19.84
N LYS A 185 8.91 -0.66 20.36
CA LYS A 185 10.00 -1.36 21.08
C LYS A 185 10.56 -2.54 20.29
N GLU A 186 10.51 -3.76 20.86
CA GLU A 186 11.10 -4.97 20.33
C GLU A 186 10.46 -5.38 18.99
N LEU A 187 9.15 -5.19 18.85
CA LEU A 187 8.43 -5.51 17.62
C LEU A 187 8.84 -4.59 16.47
N LEU A 188 9.03 -3.29 16.73
CA LEU A 188 9.51 -2.34 15.73
C LEU A 188 10.93 -2.72 15.25
N LYS A 189 11.79 -3.16 16.17
CA LYS A 189 13.14 -3.64 15.83
C LYS A 189 13.08 -4.89 14.95
N GLU A 190 12.25 -5.87 15.31
CA GLU A 190 12.05 -7.08 14.49
C GLU A 190 11.50 -6.72 13.10
N LEU A 191 10.55 -5.80 13.00
CA LEU A 191 10.05 -5.35 11.69
C LEU A 191 11.15 -4.70 10.85
N TYR A 192 12.01 -3.87 11.44
CA TYR A 192 13.13 -3.24 10.73
C TYR A 192 14.12 -4.27 10.19
N GLU A 193 14.47 -5.27 10.99
CA GLU A 193 15.33 -6.39 10.57
C GLU A 193 14.69 -7.18 9.43
N LEU A 194 13.39 -7.50 9.53
CA LEU A 194 12.66 -8.21 8.48
C LEU A 194 12.55 -7.39 7.19
N PHE A 195 12.33 -6.08 7.27
CA PHE A 195 12.35 -5.18 6.11
C PHE A 195 13.74 -5.14 5.46
N THR A 196 14.82 -5.15 6.27
CA THR A 196 16.19 -5.14 5.76
C THR A 196 16.47 -6.39 4.94
N ILE A 197 16.11 -7.55 5.47
CA ILE A 197 16.24 -8.84 4.77
C ILE A 197 15.34 -8.88 3.53
N LEU A 198 14.11 -8.36 3.63
CA LEU A 198 13.21 -8.25 2.49
C LEU A 198 13.79 -7.35 1.38
N GLY A 199 14.51 -6.29 1.74
CA GLY A 199 15.19 -5.39 0.81
C GLY A 199 16.30 -6.08 0.01
N GLU A 200 17.07 -6.97 0.65
CA GLU A 200 18.08 -7.79 -0.03
C GLU A 200 17.45 -8.83 -0.98
N GLN A 201 16.32 -9.40 -0.55
CA GLN A 201 15.57 -10.44 -1.26
C GLN A 201 14.70 -9.91 -2.40
N GLY A 202 14.32 -8.64 -2.34
CA GLY A 202 13.43 -7.96 -3.26
C GLY A 202 11.94 -8.30 -3.05
N ILE A 203 11.06 -7.41 -3.54
CA ILE A 203 9.61 -7.56 -3.52
C ILE A 203 9.00 -7.47 -4.92
N GLY A 204 7.93 -8.22 -5.17
CA GLY A 204 7.31 -8.31 -6.51
C GLY A 204 7.83 -9.51 -7.30
N THR A 205 7.67 -9.45 -8.62
CA THR A 205 8.16 -10.50 -9.54
C THR A 205 9.64 -10.27 -9.90
N ASP A 206 10.28 -11.26 -10.54
CA ASP A 206 11.65 -11.14 -11.05
C ASP A 206 12.74 -10.77 -10.03
N ARG A 207 12.51 -11.13 -8.77
CA ARG A 207 13.47 -10.98 -7.66
C ARG A 207 14.82 -11.65 -7.94
N ASN A 208 14.79 -12.79 -8.64
CA ASN A 208 15.97 -13.56 -9.02
C ASN A 208 16.90 -12.84 -10.00
N ILE A 209 16.38 -11.91 -10.82
CA ILE A 209 17.18 -11.08 -11.72
C ILE A 209 17.43 -9.67 -11.17
N GLY A 210 17.17 -9.47 -9.86
CA GLY A 210 17.44 -8.22 -9.16
C GLY A 210 16.23 -7.28 -9.03
N GLY A 211 15.01 -7.73 -9.36
CA GLY A 211 13.79 -6.94 -9.22
C GLY A 211 13.40 -6.64 -7.77
N GLY A 212 12.88 -5.44 -7.55
CA GLY A 212 12.29 -4.96 -6.30
C GLY A 212 13.19 -4.94 -5.05
N LYS A 213 14.51 -4.95 -5.19
CA LYS A 213 15.46 -4.75 -4.08
C LYS A 213 15.45 -3.32 -3.60
N PHE A 214 15.79 -3.09 -2.33
CA PHE A 214 15.84 -1.77 -1.73
C PHE A 214 16.69 -1.74 -0.46
N ASN A 215 17.06 -0.52 -0.04
CA ASN A 215 17.66 -0.25 1.25
C ASN A 215 16.60 0.21 2.25
N VAL A 216 16.87 0.00 3.54
CA VAL A 216 15.95 0.40 4.62
C VAL A 216 16.56 1.51 5.44
N GLU A 217 15.79 2.58 5.64
CA GLU A 217 16.17 3.72 6.47
C GLU A 217 15.09 4.02 7.51
N TYR A 218 15.53 4.41 8.72
CA TYR A 218 14.63 4.90 9.75
C TYR A 218 14.15 6.31 9.40
N GLY A 219 12.85 6.47 9.21
CA GLY A 219 12.26 7.74 8.78
C GLY A 219 11.80 8.65 9.93
N GLY A 220 12.08 8.29 11.19
CA GLY A 220 11.57 8.99 12.35
C GLY A 220 10.12 8.61 12.67
N THR A 221 9.37 9.57 13.18
CA THR A 221 7.95 9.42 13.52
C THR A 221 7.09 10.47 12.83
N LEU A 222 5.84 10.11 12.51
CA LEU A 222 4.86 11.00 11.93
C LEU A 222 3.59 11.00 12.78
N GLU A 223 3.14 12.19 13.18
CA GLU A 223 1.87 12.36 13.87
C GLU A 223 0.77 12.70 12.87
N LEU A 224 -0.29 11.88 12.86
CA LEU A 224 -1.42 12.03 11.95
C LEU A 224 -2.75 11.96 12.70
N GLY A 225 -3.78 12.45 12.03
CA GLY A 225 -5.16 12.39 12.51
C GLY A 225 -5.59 13.61 13.31
N GLU A 226 -6.88 13.70 13.51
CA GLU A 226 -7.54 14.68 14.37
C GLU A 226 -7.55 14.20 15.84
N THR A 227 -7.85 15.12 16.76
CA THR A 227 -8.23 14.85 18.16
C THR A 227 -9.49 13.98 18.22
N LYS A 228 -9.62 13.15 19.27
CA LYS A 228 -10.76 12.22 19.37
C LYS A 228 -12.08 12.98 19.49
N GLU A 229 -12.04 14.12 20.17
CA GLU A 229 -13.15 15.02 20.44
C GLU A 229 -13.71 15.63 19.14
N ASN A 230 -12.83 16.08 18.23
CA ASN A 230 -13.22 16.73 16.97
C ASN A 230 -13.40 15.76 15.80
N SER A 231 -12.98 14.50 15.95
CA SER A 231 -13.13 13.49 14.91
C SER A 231 -14.55 12.92 14.84
N ASN A 232 -15.01 12.64 13.61
CA ASN A 232 -16.30 11.99 13.34
C ASN A 232 -16.17 10.81 12.36
N GLY A 233 -14.94 10.44 11.98
CA GLY A 233 -14.68 9.27 11.16
C GLY A 233 -13.26 8.73 11.29
N GLN A 234 -13.04 7.59 10.65
CA GLN A 234 -11.75 6.90 10.56
C GLN A 234 -11.35 6.75 9.09
N LEU A 235 -10.14 7.21 8.73
CA LEU A 235 -9.57 7.08 7.39
C LEU A 235 -8.53 5.97 7.35
N LEU A 236 -8.60 5.10 6.35
CA LEU A 236 -7.68 3.97 6.16
C LEU A 236 -6.37 4.38 5.49
N LEU A 237 -5.26 3.93 6.07
CA LEU A 237 -3.91 3.95 5.50
C LEU A 237 -3.44 2.54 5.07
N SER A 238 -4.18 1.49 5.42
CA SER A 238 -3.93 0.11 5.01
C SER A 238 -5.17 -0.53 4.39
N LEU A 239 -5.03 -1.73 3.82
CA LEU A 239 -6.18 -2.55 3.48
C LEU A 239 -6.85 -3.09 4.74
N TYR A 240 -8.17 -3.18 4.71
CA TYR A 240 -8.98 -3.52 5.87
C TYR A 240 -10.00 -4.62 5.55
N ILE A 241 -10.09 -5.61 6.45
CA ILE A 241 -11.14 -6.61 6.46
C ILE A 241 -11.82 -6.50 7.82
N PRO A 242 -13.08 -6.02 7.91
CA PRO A 242 -13.79 -5.94 9.18
C PRO A 242 -14.11 -7.32 9.74
N THR A 243 -14.24 -7.40 11.06
CA THR A 243 -14.97 -8.49 11.70
C THR A 243 -16.47 -8.37 11.44
N GLU A 244 -17.22 -9.45 11.70
CA GLU A 244 -18.68 -9.41 11.56
C GLU A 244 -19.31 -8.41 12.54
N GLU A 245 -18.71 -8.26 13.72
CA GLU A 245 -19.15 -7.31 14.74
C GLU A 245 -18.91 -5.86 14.33
N GLU A 246 -17.85 -5.57 13.57
CA GLU A 246 -17.53 -4.22 13.09
C GLU A 246 -18.46 -3.74 11.98
N LEU A 247 -18.94 -4.63 11.11
CA LEU A 247 -19.69 -4.27 9.90
C LEU A 247 -20.87 -3.29 10.15
N PRO A 248 -21.75 -3.52 11.14
CA PRO A 248 -22.85 -2.58 11.44
C PRO A 248 -22.36 -1.20 11.91
N LYS A 249 -21.20 -1.15 12.55
CA LYS A 249 -20.62 0.05 13.19
C LYS A 249 -19.86 0.95 12.22
N LEU A 250 -19.55 0.46 11.02
CA LEU A 250 -18.87 1.23 9.98
C LEU A 250 -19.78 2.26 9.31
N ASN A 251 -21.10 2.16 9.48
CA ASN A 251 -22.08 3.02 8.81
C ASN A 251 -21.82 3.14 7.31
N LEU A 252 -21.83 2.00 6.60
CA LEU A 252 -21.46 1.92 5.19
C LEU A 252 -22.34 2.79 4.27
N LYS A 253 -23.57 3.14 4.68
CA LYS A 253 -24.47 3.98 3.89
C LYS A 253 -23.98 5.41 3.73
N ASN A 254 -23.34 5.96 4.77
CA ASN A 254 -22.89 7.36 4.78
C ASN A 254 -21.37 7.48 4.61
N SER A 255 -20.65 6.35 4.59
CA SER A 255 -19.20 6.28 4.46
C SER A 255 -18.77 6.27 3.00
N LEU A 256 -17.57 6.78 2.69
CA LEU A 256 -17.01 6.74 1.34
C LEU A 256 -15.83 5.78 1.29
N TYR A 257 -15.98 4.72 0.50
CA TYR A 257 -14.98 3.68 0.41
C TYR A 257 -14.91 3.11 -0.99
N SER A 258 -13.81 2.41 -1.25
CA SER A 258 -13.70 1.48 -2.36
C SER A 258 -13.32 0.10 -1.82
N ILE A 259 -13.75 -0.94 -2.51
CA ILE A 259 -13.35 -2.32 -2.25
C ILE A 259 -12.54 -2.83 -3.43
N LEU A 260 -11.57 -3.71 -3.16
CA LEU A 260 -10.81 -4.34 -4.22
C LEU A 260 -10.59 -5.84 -3.94
N PRO A 261 -10.58 -6.68 -4.99
CA PRO A 261 -10.27 -8.09 -4.85
C PRO A 261 -8.77 -8.29 -4.60
N ARG A 262 -8.44 -9.14 -3.64
CA ARG A 262 -7.09 -9.65 -3.36
C ARG A 262 -7.07 -11.15 -3.59
N GLY A 263 -6.07 -11.61 -4.33
CA GLY A 263 -5.93 -12.99 -4.76
C GLY A 263 -4.53 -13.30 -5.28
N GLY A 264 -4.46 -14.25 -6.20
CA GLY A 264 -3.24 -14.65 -6.90
C GLY A 264 -2.62 -15.95 -6.37
N PHE A 265 -1.45 -16.31 -6.88
CA PHE A 265 -0.78 -17.56 -6.56
C PHE A 265 -0.31 -17.63 -5.11
N MET A 266 -0.19 -18.86 -4.60
CA MET A 266 0.49 -19.17 -3.34
C MET A 266 2.00 -18.99 -3.52
N ALA A 267 2.55 -17.92 -2.95
CA ALA A 267 3.98 -17.73 -2.88
C ALA A 267 4.58 -18.58 -1.75
N GLY A 268 5.80 -19.07 -1.93
CA GLY A 268 6.61 -19.58 -0.81
C GLY A 268 6.41 -21.04 -0.41
N SER A 269 5.73 -21.87 -1.23
CA SER A 269 5.78 -23.31 -0.98
C SER A 269 7.19 -23.85 -1.28
N CYS A 270 7.82 -24.44 -0.27
CA CYS A 270 9.01 -25.28 -0.45
C CYS A 270 8.71 -26.50 -1.32
N ASN A 271 7.44 -26.91 -1.40
CA ASN A 271 6.97 -27.92 -2.32
C ASN A 271 6.62 -27.29 -3.68
N GLU A 272 7.43 -27.59 -4.70
CA GLU A 272 7.24 -27.11 -6.06
C GLU A 272 5.87 -27.49 -6.63
N LYS A 273 5.31 -28.64 -6.22
CA LYS A 273 3.99 -29.11 -6.65
C LYS A 273 2.86 -28.20 -6.20
N ASN A 274 3.04 -27.35 -5.19
CA ASN A 274 1.98 -26.47 -4.68
C ASN A 274 2.12 -25.02 -5.17
N ARG A 275 3.18 -24.67 -5.91
CA ARG A 275 3.44 -23.29 -6.35
C ARG A 275 2.46 -22.78 -7.42
N HIS A 276 1.81 -23.69 -8.15
CA HIS A 276 0.81 -23.36 -9.17
C HIS A 276 -0.58 -23.07 -8.57
N LEU A 277 -0.78 -23.33 -7.28
CA LEU A 277 -2.10 -23.19 -6.65
C LEU A 277 -2.45 -21.72 -6.45
N HIS A 278 -3.68 -21.37 -6.80
CA HIS A 278 -4.28 -20.09 -6.45
C HIS A 278 -4.85 -20.15 -5.05
N LYS A 279 -4.55 -19.12 -4.23
CA LYS A 279 -5.24 -18.95 -2.95
C LYS A 279 -6.66 -18.43 -3.16
N LYS A 280 -7.51 -18.59 -2.16
CA LYS A 280 -8.87 -18.03 -2.17
C LYS A 280 -8.80 -16.51 -2.32
N ASN A 281 -9.79 -15.95 -3.02
CA ASN A 281 -9.92 -14.51 -3.19
C ASN A 281 -10.71 -13.90 -2.02
N ILE A 282 -10.40 -12.65 -1.69
CA ILE A 282 -11.15 -11.87 -0.70
C ILE A 282 -11.29 -10.42 -1.16
N TYR A 283 -12.40 -9.77 -0.81
CA TYR A 283 -12.56 -8.34 -1.00
C TYR A 283 -12.13 -7.59 0.26
N MET A 284 -11.32 -6.54 0.08
CA MET A 284 -10.82 -5.69 1.17
C MET A 284 -11.18 -4.24 0.89
N PHE A 285 -11.45 -3.47 1.94
CA PHE A 285 -11.57 -2.02 1.82
C PHE A 285 -10.22 -1.41 1.48
N ASN A 286 -10.21 -0.49 0.52
CA ASN A 286 -9.01 0.13 0.01
C ASN A 286 -8.52 1.26 0.91
N VAL A 287 -7.24 1.58 0.75
CA VAL A 287 -6.60 2.78 1.28
C VAL A 287 -7.33 4.05 0.82
N GLY A 288 -7.37 5.06 1.68
CA GLY A 288 -8.07 6.32 1.45
C GLY A 288 -9.58 6.24 1.68
N SER A 289 -10.14 5.05 1.86
CA SER A 289 -11.54 4.89 2.31
C SER A 289 -11.70 5.45 3.72
N TYR A 290 -12.83 6.08 4.00
CA TYR A 290 -13.18 6.51 5.34
C TYR A 290 -14.54 6.00 5.77
N PHE A 291 -14.68 5.79 7.08
CA PHE A 291 -15.91 5.34 7.72
C PHE A 291 -16.40 6.37 8.73
N ILE A 292 -17.70 6.64 8.72
CA ILE A 292 -18.35 7.49 9.72
C ILE A 292 -18.57 6.65 10.98
N THR A 293 -17.50 6.57 11.77
CA THR A 293 -17.47 5.86 13.04
C THR A 293 -16.43 6.48 13.97
N LYS A 294 -16.73 6.47 15.26
CA LYS A 294 -15.77 6.82 16.32
C LYS A 294 -15.11 5.57 16.91
N GLU A 295 -15.58 4.38 16.54
CA GLU A 295 -15.02 3.13 17.04
C GLU A 295 -13.62 2.90 16.47
N GLN A 296 -12.80 2.22 17.26
CA GLN A 296 -11.51 1.75 16.82
C GLN A 296 -11.70 0.56 15.88
N LEU A 297 -11.12 0.65 14.69
CA LEU A 297 -11.10 -0.45 13.73
C LEU A 297 -10.10 -1.50 14.21
N GLN A 298 -10.54 -2.75 14.28
CA GLN A 298 -9.76 -3.92 14.71
C GLN A 298 -9.34 -4.76 13.50
N GLY A 299 -10.29 -5.07 12.63
CA GLY A 299 -10.11 -5.94 11.48
C GLY A 299 -9.71 -7.37 11.83
N LYS A 300 -9.32 -8.14 10.81
CA LYS A 300 -8.89 -9.53 10.99
C LYS A 300 -7.84 -9.98 10.00
N VAL A 301 -7.04 -10.96 10.44
CA VAL A 301 -6.22 -11.79 9.56
C VAL A 301 -7.05 -13.01 9.14
N VAL A 302 -7.08 -13.29 7.84
CA VAL A 302 -7.80 -14.45 7.29
C VAL A 302 -6.84 -15.47 6.71
N ASP A 303 -7.24 -16.74 6.70
CA ASP A 303 -6.53 -17.80 5.99
C ASP A 303 -7.18 -18.01 4.62
N LEU A 304 -6.40 -17.82 3.56
CA LEU A 304 -6.81 -17.97 2.17
C LEU A 304 -6.34 -19.30 1.56
N GLN A 305 -5.90 -20.26 2.38
CA GLN A 305 -5.50 -21.59 1.90
C GLN A 305 -6.61 -22.18 0.99
N PRO A 306 -6.26 -22.60 -0.24
CA PRO A 306 -7.21 -23.25 -1.13
C PRO A 306 -7.59 -24.63 -0.61
N THR A 307 -8.76 -25.12 -1.04
CA THR A 307 -9.12 -26.52 -0.80
C THR A 307 -8.37 -27.37 -1.81
N TRP A 308 -7.44 -28.21 -1.34
CA TRP A 308 -6.65 -29.11 -2.18
C TRP A 308 -6.31 -30.39 -1.41
N ASN A 309 -6.26 -31.52 -2.10
CA ASN A 309 -5.98 -32.83 -1.48
C ASN A 309 -4.48 -33.04 -1.26
N SER A 310 -3.85 -32.19 -0.43
CA SER A 310 -2.46 -32.36 -0.01
C SER A 310 -2.29 -32.00 1.46
N ASN A 311 -1.74 -32.94 2.23
CA ASN A 311 -1.41 -32.73 3.65
C ASN A 311 -0.19 -31.81 3.85
N GLU A 312 0.49 -31.43 2.76
CA GLU A 312 1.69 -30.57 2.78
C GLU A 312 1.35 -29.08 2.54
N MET A 313 0.07 -28.72 2.53
CA MET A 313 -0.32 -27.32 2.42
C MET A 313 -0.07 -26.57 3.72
N HIS A 314 0.51 -25.37 3.60
CA HIS A 314 0.62 -24.43 4.70
C HIS A 314 -0.54 -23.41 4.66
N PRO A 315 -0.88 -22.79 5.80
CA PRO A 315 -1.81 -21.66 5.83
C PRO A 315 -1.34 -20.50 4.94
N VAL A 316 -2.30 -19.75 4.39
CA VAL A 316 -2.02 -18.59 3.53
C VAL A 316 -2.65 -17.36 4.17
N TYR A 317 -1.94 -16.80 5.16
CA TYR A 317 -2.46 -15.67 5.91
C TYR A 317 -2.45 -14.37 5.10
N ARG A 318 -3.54 -13.61 5.26
CA ARG A 318 -3.71 -12.29 4.69
C ARG A 318 -4.16 -11.33 5.76
N SER A 319 -3.36 -10.29 6.01
CA SER A 319 -3.69 -9.28 7.00
C SER A 319 -4.66 -8.25 6.42
N GLY A 320 -5.81 -8.12 7.08
CA GLY A 320 -6.73 -6.98 6.95
C GLY A 320 -6.77 -6.13 8.21
N LEU A 321 -5.68 -6.11 8.98
CA LEU A 321 -5.55 -5.26 10.16
C LEU A 321 -5.38 -3.79 9.72
N PRO A 322 -6.28 -2.89 10.18
CA PRO A 322 -6.31 -1.52 9.73
C PRO A 322 -5.26 -0.67 10.45
N LEU A 323 -4.44 0.04 9.69
CA LEU A 323 -3.82 1.27 10.15
C LEU A 323 -4.77 2.41 9.74
N SER A 324 -5.37 3.07 10.72
CA SER A 324 -6.33 4.16 10.49
C SER A 324 -6.04 5.38 11.33
N VAL A 325 -6.44 6.55 10.82
CA VAL A 325 -6.40 7.81 11.57
C VAL A 325 -7.79 8.39 11.78
N PRO A 326 -8.04 9.01 12.94
CA PRO A 326 -9.24 9.81 13.15
C PRO A 326 -9.24 11.03 12.22
N ILE A 327 -10.37 11.34 11.61
CA ILE A 327 -10.53 12.50 10.73
C ILE A 327 -11.82 13.25 11.05
N LYS A 328 -11.90 14.50 10.56
CA LYS A 328 -13.13 15.30 10.53
C LYS A 328 -13.64 15.39 9.10
N ILE A 329 -14.69 14.63 8.84
CA ILE A 329 -15.45 14.64 7.60
C ILE A 329 -16.41 15.82 7.64
N LEU A 330 -16.41 16.65 6.59
CA LEU A 330 -17.48 17.62 6.39
C LEU A 330 -18.59 16.96 5.55
N ASN A 331 -19.83 17.13 5.98
CA ASN A 331 -20.96 16.75 5.17
C ASN A 331 -21.02 17.68 3.96
N TYR A 332 -21.10 17.11 2.78
CA TYR A 332 -21.41 17.86 1.57
C TYR A 332 -22.93 18.03 1.54
N GLU A 333 -23.39 19.28 1.60
CA GLU A 333 -24.79 19.62 1.27
C GLU A 333 -25.08 19.39 -0.20
#